data_AF-A0AAU9UVG6-F1
#
_entry.id   AF-A0AAU9UVG6-F1
#
_cell.length_a   1.000
_cell.length_b   1.000
_cell.length_c   1.000
_cell.angle_alpha   90.00
_cell.angle_beta   90.00
_cell.angle_gamma   90.00
#
_symmetry.space_group_name_H-M   'P 1'
#
loop_
_entity.id
_entity.type
_entity.pdbx_description
1 polymer ?
#
loop_
_entity_poly.entity_id
_entity_poly.type
_entity_poly.pdbx_seq_one_letter_code
_entity_poly.pdbx_strand_id
1 'polypeptide(L)'
;MLIAKYSALMEPVVNVLQSVALDVVKASEYVKRILLLIKNYRENPEKVTDEIIKEATAVAEKVELEEDITSMLRITGKQRHRSNHPAESTSEYWKRFLVIPYLDSIITSLEVRFAEENTPSFVLSKLHRAQMQKMTTENLKPTFIDVLKEKSSVFPETEKALKILIVLPCTTCTVERSFSSLRRLKTWLRSAMSEDRLNGLAMMSVHRAIINKNLNNFNDKVVESFSKNLRRLCFN
;
A
#
# COMPACT_ATOMS: atom_id res chain seq x y z
N MET A 1 -3.98 -4.32 -35.12
CA MET A 1 -3.84 -5.75 -34.75
C MET A 1 -2.87 -5.93 -33.59
N LEU A 2 -1.60 -5.49 -33.71
CA LEU A 2 -0.63 -5.52 -32.61
C LEU A 2 -1.17 -4.93 -31.28
N ILE A 3 -1.63 -3.68 -31.30
CA ILE A 3 -2.17 -3.01 -30.10
C ILE A 3 -3.38 -3.77 -29.54
N ALA A 4 -4.27 -4.27 -30.40
CA ALA A 4 -5.45 -5.01 -29.97
C ALA A 4 -5.10 -6.32 -29.24
N LYS A 5 -4.12 -7.07 -29.76
CA LYS A 5 -3.61 -8.32 -29.14
C LYS A 5 -3.09 -8.06 -27.72
N TYR A 6 -2.23 -7.06 -27.55
CA TYR A 6 -1.66 -6.73 -26.25
C TYR A 6 -2.65 -6.01 -25.31
N SER A 7 -3.58 -5.24 -25.86
CA SER A 7 -4.69 -4.66 -25.11
C SER A 7 -5.60 -5.72 -24.52
N ALA A 8 -5.94 -6.77 -25.29
CA ALA A 8 -6.74 -7.90 -24.81
C ALA A 8 -6.01 -8.66 -23.69
N LEU A 9 -4.68 -8.82 -23.78
CA LEU A 9 -3.89 -9.43 -22.70
C LEU A 9 -3.94 -8.62 -21.39
N MET A 10 -4.08 -7.30 -21.48
CA MET A 10 -4.17 -6.40 -20.31
C MET A 10 -5.58 -6.28 -19.74
N GLU A 11 -6.61 -6.70 -20.47
CA GLU A 11 -8.01 -6.55 -20.09
C GLU A 11 -8.33 -7.08 -18.68
N PRO A 12 -7.85 -8.26 -18.23
CA PRO A 12 -8.10 -8.73 -16.88
C PRO A 12 -7.54 -7.80 -15.80
N VAL A 13 -6.36 -7.20 -16.04
CA VAL A 13 -5.74 -6.25 -15.11
C VAL A 13 -6.56 -4.97 -15.05
N VAL A 14 -6.99 -4.46 -16.21
CA VAL A 14 -7.82 -3.25 -16.30
C VAL A 14 -9.14 -3.45 -15.56
N ASN A 15 -9.81 -4.58 -15.75
CA ASN A 15 -11.05 -4.92 -15.06
C ASN A 15 -10.89 -4.99 -13.53
N VAL A 16 -9.78 -5.54 -13.04
CA VAL A 16 -9.47 -5.57 -11.60
C VAL A 16 -9.24 -4.16 -11.06
N LEU A 17 -8.49 -3.33 -11.78
CA LEU A 17 -8.19 -1.95 -11.38
C LEU A 17 -9.41 -1.02 -11.49
N GLN A 18 -10.34 -1.29 -12.40
CA GLN A 18 -11.58 -0.52 -12.53
C GLN A 18 -12.70 -1.03 -11.63
N SER A 19 -12.50 -2.18 -10.97
CA SER A 19 -13.48 -2.72 -10.03
C SER A 19 -13.68 -1.81 -8.82
N VAL A 20 -14.88 -1.84 -8.25
CA VAL A 20 -15.22 -1.08 -7.02
C VAL A 20 -14.32 -1.44 -5.84
N ALA A 21 -13.77 -2.66 -5.83
CA ALA A 21 -12.85 -3.11 -4.79
C ALA A 21 -11.44 -2.52 -4.94
N LEU A 22 -11.02 -2.11 -6.15
CA LEU A 22 -9.69 -1.57 -6.47
C LEU A 22 -8.57 -2.39 -5.81
N ASP A 23 -8.42 -3.66 -6.19
CA ASP A 23 -7.45 -4.57 -5.59
C ASP A 23 -6.10 -4.50 -6.33
N VAL A 24 -5.27 -3.55 -5.93
CA VAL A 24 -3.98 -3.29 -6.58
C VAL A 24 -2.98 -4.43 -6.35
N VAL A 25 -3.08 -5.15 -5.23
CA VAL A 25 -2.21 -6.29 -4.94
C VAL A 25 -2.50 -7.44 -5.89
N LYS A 26 -3.77 -7.82 -6.08
CA LYS A 26 -4.13 -8.81 -7.10
C LYS A 26 -3.75 -8.36 -8.51
N ALA A 27 -3.96 -7.08 -8.83
CA ALA A 27 -3.55 -6.54 -10.12
C ALA A 27 -2.03 -6.71 -10.35
N SER A 28 -1.20 -6.47 -9.33
CA SER A 28 0.25 -6.66 -9.41
C SER A 28 0.65 -8.12 -9.72
N GLU A 29 -0.07 -9.11 -9.19
CA GLU A 29 0.18 -10.52 -9.45
C GLU A 29 -0.14 -10.89 -10.90
N TYR A 30 -1.26 -10.38 -11.43
CA TYR A 30 -1.61 -10.54 -12.84
C TYR A 30 -0.59 -9.87 -13.75
N VAL A 31 -0.12 -8.66 -13.41
CA VAL A 31 0.90 -7.95 -14.18
C VAL A 31 2.22 -8.74 -14.21
N LYS A 32 2.64 -9.37 -13.11
CA LYS A 32 3.84 -10.23 -13.10
C LYS A 32 3.73 -11.39 -14.10
N ARG A 33 2.57 -12.02 -14.20
CA ARG A 33 2.32 -13.10 -15.18
C ARG A 33 2.35 -12.58 -16.61
N ILE A 34 1.73 -11.42 -16.86
CA ILE A 34 1.71 -10.80 -18.19
C ILE A 34 3.11 -10.35 -18.60
N LEU A 35 3.89 -9.77 -17.69
CA LEU A 35 5.28 -9.40 -17.93
C LEU A 35 6.13 -10.60 -18.38
N LEU A 36 5.94 -11.77 -17.74
CA LEU A 36 6.62 -13.00 -18.15
C LEU A 36 6.25 -13.38 -19.61
N LEU A 37 4.96 -13.33 -19.96
CA LEU A 37 4.51 -13.63 -21.33
C LEU A 37 5.09 -12.64 -22.36
N ILE A 38 5.06 -11.34 -22.06
CA ILE A 38 5.57 -10.30 -22.97
C ILE A 38 7.09 -10.39 -23.12
N LYS A 39 7.83 -10.72 -22.05
CA LYS A 39 9.27 -11.01 -22.14
C LYS A 39 9.56 -12.22 -23.04
N ASN A 40 8.78 -13.29 -22.93
CA ASN A 40 8.92 -14.46 -23.82
C ASN A 40 8.65 -14.10 -25.30
N TYR A 41 7.69 -13.21 -25.57
CA TYR A 41 7.44 -12.68 -26.91
C TYR A 41 8.58 -11.80 -27.42
N ARG A 42 9.22 -11.03 -26.54
CA ARG A 42 10.41 -10.23 -26.85
C ARG A 42 11.64 -11.10 -27.12
N GLU A 43 11.75 -12.28 -26.51
CA GLU A 43 12.79 -13.27 -26.82
C GLU A 43 12.58 -13.96 -28.18
N ASN A 44 11.32 -14.11 -28.62
CA ASN A 44 10.97 -14.74 -29.90
C ASN A 44 10.16 -13.78 -30.80
N PRO A 45 10.73 -12.62 -31.20
CA PRO A 45 9.97 -11.58 -31.89
C PRO A 45 9.52 -12.02 -33.28
N GLU A 46 10.25 -12.94 -33.94
CA GLU A 46 9.99 -13.38 -35.32
C GLU A 46 8.60 -13.98 -35.48
N LYS A 47 8.25 -14.94 -34.62
CA LYS A 47 6.93 -15.58 -34.60
C LYS A 47 5.80 -14.56 -34.43
N VAL A 48 6.01 -13.56 -33.58
CA VAL A 48 5.02 -12.50 -33.33
C VAL A 48 4.86 -11.61 -34.56
N THR A 49 5.95 -11.23 -35.22
CA THR A 49 5.90 -10.49 -36.48
C THR A 49 5.15 -11.26 -37.56
N ASP A 50 5.45 -12.54 -37.74
CA ASP A 50 4.86 -13.34 -38.81
C ASP A 50 3.36 -13.55 -38.60
N GLU A 51 2.92 -13.78 -37.35
CA GLU A 51 1.50 -13.82 -36.99
C GLU A 51 0.78 -12.50 -37.31
N ILE A 52 1.38 -11.36 -36.97
CA ILE A 52 0.79 -10.04 -37.19
C ILE A 52 0.73 -9.72 -38.68
N ILE A 53 1.77 -10.06 -39.44
CA ILE A 53 1.81 -9.86 -40.88
C ILE A 53 0.72 -10.70 -41.55
N LYS A 54 0.57 -11.97 -41.18
CA LYS A 54 -0.48 -12.86 -41.69
C LYS A 54 -1.89 -12.35 -41.37
N GLU A 55 -2.09 -11.85 -40.16
CA GLU A 55 -3.35 -11.22 -39.76
C GLU A 55 -3.64 -9.95 -40.58
N ALA A 56 -2.62 -9.11 -40.80
CA ALA A 56 -2.75 -7.88 -41.57
C ALA A 56 -3.07 -8.15 -43.05
N THR A 57 -2.42 -9.14 -43.68
CA THR A 57 -2.71 -9.53 -45.08
C THR A 57 -4.13 -10.08 -45.22
N ALA A 58 -4.61 -10.89 -44.27
CA ALA A 58 -5.98 -11.41 -44.30
C ALA A 58 -7.04 -10.31 -44.15
N VAL A 59 -6.75 -9.20 -43.46
CA VAL A 59 -7.64 -8.04 -43.41
C VAL A 59 -7.54 -7.22 -44.70
N ALA A 60 -6.34 -7.07 -45.26
CA ALA A 60 -6.11 -6.37 -46.52
C ALA A 60 -6.91 -6.99 -47.68
N GLU A 61 -6.85 -8.32 -47.80
CA GLU A 61 -7.59 -9.10 -48.81
C GLU A 61 -9.11 -8.89 -48.71
N LYS A 62 -9.65 -8.77 -47.48
CA LYS A 62 -11.08 -8.55 -47.25
C LYS A 62 -11.57 -7.15 -47.64
N VAL A 63 -10.66 -6.18 -47.71
CA VAL A 63 -10.97 -4.78 -48.01
C VAL A 63 -10.65 -4.44 -49.47
N GLU A 64 -10.26 -5.43 -50.28
CA GLU A 64 -9.90 -5.27 -51.71
C GLU A 64 -8.82 -4.19 -51.94
N LEU A 65 -7.86 -4.08 -51.02
CA LEU A 65 -6.73 -3.17 -51.19
C LEU A 65 -5.74 -3.78 -52.21
N GLU A 66 -5.61 -3.14 -53.38
CA GLU A 66 -4.72 -3.56 -54.49
C GLU A 66 -3.22 -3.40 -54.18
N GLU A 67 -2.85 -2.62 -53.17
CA GLU A 67 -1.44 -2.43 -52.80
C GLU A 67 -1.01 -3.43 -51.72
N ASP A 68 0.14 -4.08 -51.93
CA ASP A 68 0.84 -4.88 -50.92
C ASP A 68 1.14 -3.99 -49.70
N ILE A 69 0.24 -3.99 -48.71
CA ILE A 69 0.37 -3.24 -47.44
C ILE A 69 1.61 -3.73 -46.66
N THR A 70 2.11 -4.92 -47.00
CA THR A 70 3.33 -5.55 -46.51
C THR A 70 4.55 -5.26 -47.37
N SER A 71 4.50 -4.29 -48.27
CA SER A 71 5.70 -3.81 -48.99
C SER A 71 6.53 -2.91 -48.07
N MET A 72 7.85 -2.94 -48.26
CA MET A 72 8.77 -2.14 -47.47
C MET A 72 8.50 -0.64 -47.69
N LEU A 73 8.20 0.08 -46.62
CA LEU A 73 8.00 1.53 -46.67
C LEU A 73 9.22 2.22 -47.28
N ARG A 74 8.99 3.21 -48.16
CA ARG A 74 10.06 3.97 -48.84
C ARG A 74 11.12 4.47 -47.85
N ILE A 75 12.37 4.06 -48.06
CA ILE A 75 13.55 4.55 -47.32
C ILE A 75 14.09 5.77 -48.08
N THR A 76 14.04 6.95 -47.46
CA THR A 76 14.63 8.18 -48.02
C THR A 76 16.01 8.43 -47.40
N GLY A 77 16.98 8.91 -48.18
CA GLY A 77 18.37 9.08 -47.73
C GLY A 77 18.58 10.08 -46.58
N LYS A 78 17.61 10.99 -46.36
CA LYS A 78 17.54 11.84 -45.15
C LYS A 78 16.15 11.72 -44.53
N GLN A 79 16.11 11.43 -43.23
CA GLN A 79 14.90 11.50 -42.40
C GLN A 79 15.22 12.30 -41.14
N ARG A 80 14.36 13.27 -40.82
CA ARG A 80 14.53 14.16 -39.66
C ARG A 80 13.87 13.65 -38.39
N HIS A 81 12.77 12.91 -38.53
CA HIS A 81 11.89 12.54 -37.39
C HIS A 81 11.80 11.03 -37.14
N ARG A 82 12.39 10.18 -37.99
CA ARG A 82 12.43 8.72 -37.79
C ARG A 82 13.79 8.14 -38.17
N SER A 83 14.15 7.05 -37.52
CA SER A 83 15.36 6.29 -37.84
C SER A 83 15.17 5.46 -39.11
N ASN A 84 16.21 5.39 -39.93
CA ASN A 84 16.29 4.42 -41.03
C ASN A 84 16.82 3.10 -40.47
N HIS A 85 15.94 2.11 -40.42
CA HIS A 85 16.28 0.78 -39.94
C HIS A 85 16.69 -0.04 -41.17
N PRO A 86 17.96 -0.46 -41.32
CA PRO A 86 18.34 -1.36 -42.40
C PRO A 86 17.67 -2.71 -42.16
N ALA A 87 17.01 -3.24 -43.20
CA ALA A 87 16.34 -4.53 -43.18
C ALA A 87 16.35 -5.12 -44.59
N GLU A 88 16.60 -6.43 -44.68
CA GLU A 88 16.71 -7.15 -45.96
C GLU A 88 15.36 -7.74 -46.40
N SER A 89 14.43 -7.92 -45.46
CA SER A 89 13.09 -8.46 -45.67
C SER A 89 12.03 -7.60 -44.98
N THR A 90 10.80 -7.59 -45.49
CA THR A 90 9.71 -6.83 -44.87
C THR A 90 9.41 -7.30 -43.44
N SER A 91 9.49 -8.60 -43.16
CA SER A 91 9.30 -9.12 -41.80
C SER A 91 10.35 -8.54 -40.84
N GLU A 92 11.61 -8.45 -41.29
CA GLU A 92 12.69 -7.87 -40.50
C GLU A 92 12.51 -6.36 -40.27
N TYR A 93 12.02 -5.63 -41.28
CA TYR A 93 11.72 -4.20 -41.17
C TYR A 93 10.66 -3.96 -40.09
N TRP A 94 9.52 -4.65 -40.16
CA TRP A 94 8.43 -4.50 -39.19
C TRP A 94 8.80 -4.99 -37.79
N LYS A 95 9.65 -6.01 -37.70
CA LYS A 95 10.22 -6.51 -36.43
C LYS A 95 11.00 -5.41 -35.71
N ARG A 96 11.94 -4.77 -36.40
CA ARG A 96 12.81 -3.73 -35.84
C ARG A 96 12.08 -2.41 -35.61
N PHE A 97 11.19 -2.02 -36.53
CA PHE A 97 10.51 -0.74 -36.48
C PHE A 97 9.33 -0.70 -35.50
N LEU A 98 8.51 -1.76 -35.47
CA LEU A 98 7.23 -1.72 -34.77
C LEU A 98 7.20 -2.67 -33.57
N VAL A 99 7.49 -3.97 -33.78
CA VAL A 99 7.24 -4.99 -32.76
C VAL A 99 8.19 -4.84 -31.57
N ILE A 100 9.51 -4.80 -31.79
CA ILE A 100 10.48 -4.69 -30.69
C ILE A 100 10.28 -3.40 -29.88
N PRO A 101 10.23 -2.20 -30.49
CA PRO A 101 10.05 -0.97 -29.72
C PRO A 101 8.73 -0.93 -28.95
N TYR A 102 7.66 -1.50 -29.52
CA TYR A 102 6.37 -1.56 -28.84
C TYR A 102 6.41 -2.49 -27.62
N LEU A 103 6.98 -3.70 -27.76
CA LEU A 103 7.14 -4.64 -26.65
C LEU A 103 8.00 -4.06 -25.54
N ASP A 104 9.15 -3.46 -25.88
CA ASP A 104 10.02 -2.81 -24.92
C ASP A 104 9.29 -1.67 -24.19
N SER A 105 8.49 -0.86 -24.91
CA SER A 105 7.71 0.21 -24.28
C SER A 105 6.70 -0.30 -23.25
N ILE A 106 6.03 -1.43 -23.54
CA ILE A 106 5.07 -2.05 -22.61
C ILE A 106 5.80 -2.64 -21.41
N ILE A 107 6.89 -3.37 -21.64
CA ILE A 107 7.71 -3.96 -20.57
C ILE A 107 8.18 -2.86 -19.63
N THR A 108 8.82 -1.81 -20.15
CA THR A 108 9.31 -0.70 -19.33
C THR A 108 8.17 0.00 -18.58
N SER A 109 7.02 0.25 -19.23
CA SER A 109 5.88 0.89 -18.58
C SER A 109 5.35 0.07 -17.40
N LEU A 110 5.22 -1.24 -17.57
CA LEU A 110 4.74 -2.13 -16.51
C LEU A 110 5.76 -2.32 -15.39
N GLU A 111 7.04 -2.48 -15.72
CA GLU A 111 8.12 -2.65 -14.74
C GLU A 111 8.27 -1.42 -13.86
N VAL A 112 8.26 -0.22 -14.45
CA VAL A 112 8.33 1.04 -13.68
C VAL A 112 7.11 1.20 -12.79
N ARG A 113 5.91 0.90 -13.29
CA ARG A 113 4.67 1.14 -12.55
C ARG A 113 4.43 0.13 -11.44
N PHE A 114 4.82 -1.12 -11.64
CA PHE A 114 4.66 -2.23 -10.68
C PHE A 114 5.98 -2.69 -10.07
N ALA A 115 6.96 -1.79 -9.97
CA ALA A 115 8.23 -2.04 -9.30
C ALA A 115 8.02 -2.46 -7.84
N GLU A 116 8.96 -3.25 -7.31
CA GLU A 116 8.93 -3.71 -5.91
C GLU A 116 8.97 -2.55 -4.92
N GLU A 117 9.56 -1.42 -5.33
CA GLU A 117 9.58 -0.20 -4.52
C GLU A 117 8.17 0.36 -4.24
N ASN A 118 7.19 0.05 -5.10
CA ASN A 118 5.81 0.50 -4.97
C ASN A 118 4.92 -0.48 -4.18
N THR A 119 5.43 -1.67 -3.77
CA THR A 119 4.63 -2.65 -3.01
C THR A 119 4.04 -2.09 -1.72
N PRO A 120 4.74 -1.26 -0.93
CA PRO A 120 4.17 -0.73 0.31
C PRO A 120 2.93 0.13 0.04
N SER A 121 2.97 0.92 -1.04
CA SER A 121 1.84 1.74 -1.49
C SER A 121 0.64 0.88 -1.92
N PHE A 122 0.89 -0.30 -2.51
CA PHE A 122 -0.17 -1.24 -2.86
C PHE A 122 -0.80 -1.88 -1.62
N VAL A 123 -0.01 -2.22 -0.60
CA VAL A 123 -0.54 -2.77 0.66
C VAL A 123 -1.33 -1.70 1.43
N LEU A 124 -0.91 -0.44 1.39
CA LEU A 124 -1.68 0.68 1.96
C LEU A 124 -3.08 0.82 1.36
N SER A 125 -3.29 0.45 0.09
CA SER A 125 -4.64 0.43 -0.51
C SER A 125 -5.61 -0.50 0.22
N LYS A 126 -5.11 -1.56 0.88
CA LYS A 126 -5.94 -2.45 1.71
C LYS A 126 -6.48 -1.77 2.97
N LEU A 127 -5.84 -0.68 3.42
CA LEU A 127 -6.29 0.13 4.55
C LEU A 127 -7.33 1.18 4.15
N HIS A 128 -7.80 1.16 2.90
CA HIS A 128 -8.92 2.00 2.50
C HIS A 128 -10.20 1.61 3.24
N ARG A 129 -11.01 2.61 3.63
CA ARG A 129 -12.23 2.43 4.44
C ARG A 129 -13.16 1.32 3.92
N ALA A 130 -13.34 1.23 2.61
CA ALA A 130 -14.21 0.23 1.99
C ALA A 130 -13.71 -1.22 2.14
N GLN A 131 -12.40 -1.41 2.26
CA GLN A 131 -11.78 -2.72 2.49
C GLN A 131 -11.74 -3.07 3.97
N MET A 132 -11.44 -2.09 4.83
CA MET A 132 -11.45 -2.27 6.29
C MET A 132 -12.82 -2.69 6.83
N GLN A 133 -13.92 -2.19 6.26
CA GLN A 133 -15.28 -2.59 6.66
C GLN A 133 -15.59 -4.07 6.39
N LYS A 134 -14.90 -4.68 5.42
CA LYS A 134 -15.10 -6.08 5.02
C LYS A 134 -14.17 -7.04 5.76
N MET A 135 -13.14 -6.53 6.43
CA MET A 135 -12.17 -7.34 7.15
C MET A 135 -12.66 -7.71 8.56
N THR A 136 -12.40 -8.95 8.96
CA THR A 136 -12.54 -9.39 10.36
C THR A 136 -11.42 -8.81 11.21
N THR A 137 -11.68 -8.62 12.50
CA THR A 137 -10.73 -8.05 13.49
C THR A 137 -9.44 -8.86 13.61
N GLU A 138 -9.49 -10.16 13.32
CA GLU A 138 -8.35 -11.08 13.34
C GLU A 138 -7.37 -10.84 12.18
N ASN A 139 -7.87 -10.47 11.01
CA ASN A 139 -7.05 -10.20 9.82
C ASN A 139 -6.52 -8.76 9.76
N LEU A 140 -7.11 -7.86 10.55
CA LEU A 140 -6.74 -6.44 10.58
C LEU A 140 -5.36 -6.22 11.22
N LYS A 141 -5.08 -6.88 12.35
CA LYS A 141 -3.83 -6.76 13.10
C LYS A 141 -2.58 -7.18 12.30
N PRO A 142 -2.53 -8.36 11.65
CA PRO A 142 -1.35 -8.74 10.86
C PRO A 142 -1.14 -7.79 9.68
N THR A 143 -2.21 -7.35 9.03
CA THR A 143 -2.13 -6.37 7.92
C THR A 143 -1.45 -5.06 8.34
N PHE A 144 -1.76 -4.54 9.53
CA PHE A 144 -1.08 -3.34 10.03
C PHE A 144 0.40 -3.57 10.34
N ILE A 145 0.75 -4.74 10.87
CA ILE A 145 2.14 -5.10 11.16
C ILE A 145 2.94 -5.24 9.87
N ASP A 146 2.35 -5.85 8.83
CA ASP A 146 2.99 -6.01 7.53
C ASP A 146 3.24 -4.65 6.86
N VAL A 147 2.25 -3.73 6.91
CA VAL A 147 2.40 -2.34 6.44
C VAL A 147 3.51 -1.59 7.20
N LEU A 148 3.61 -1.76 8.53
CA LEU A 148 4.65 -1.11 9.33
C LEU A 148 6.06 -1.68 9.04
N LYS A 149 6.15 -2.94 8.64
CA LYS A 149 7.43 -3.59 8.27
C LYS A 149 7.91 -3.17 6.88
N GLU A 150 7.02 -2.94 5.93
CA GLU A 150 7.34 -2.66 4.52
C GLU A 150 7.84 -1.23 4.22
N LYS A 151 8.69 -0.66 5.10
CA LYS A 151 9.29 0.70 5.04
C LYS A 151 8.36 1.85 5.42
N SER A 152 8.59 2.31 6.65
CA SER A 152 8.22 3.57 7.30
C SER A 152 8.54 4.87 6.51
N SER A 153 9.45 4.83 5.52
CA SER A 153 9.98 6.07 4.93
C SER A 153 9.07 6.76 3.90
N VAL A 154 8.12 6.03 3.29
CA VAL A 154 7.30 6.59 2.20
C VAL A 154 6.15 7.44 2.74
N PHE A 155 5.63 7.10 3.92
CA PHE A 155 4.44 7.73 4.50
C PHE A 155 4.51 7.88 6.04
N PRO A 156 5.32 8.83 6.55
CA PRO A 156 5.57 8.95 7.99
C PRO A 156 4.32 9.31 8.81
N GLU A 157 3.38 10.07 8.24
CA GLU A 157 2.14 10.47 8.94
C GLU A 157 1.16 9.30 9.07
N THR A 158 1.04 8.47 8.04
CA THR A 158 0.19 7.27 8.07
C THR A 158 0.74 6.24 9.05
N GLU A 159 2.07 6.14 9.17
CA GLU A 159 2.74 5.31 10.17
C GLU A 159 2.42 5.76 11.60
N LYS A 160 2.51 7.05 11.89
CA LYS A 160 2.14 7.61 13.21
C LYS A 160 0.68 7.32 13.53
N ALA A 161 -0.22 7.53 12.57
CA ALA A 161 -1.65 7.24 12.73
C ALA A 161 -1.91 5.76 13.02
N LEU A 162 -1.22 4.85 12.32
CA LEU A 162 -1.31 3.40 12.55
C LEU A 162 -0.85 3.01 13.96
N LYS A 163 0.28 3.56 14.41
CA LYS A 163 0.82 3.31 15.75
C LYS A 163 -0.16 3.75 16.83
N ILE A 164 -0.77 4.94 16.66
CA ILE A 164 -1.81 5.42 17.57
C ILE A 164 -3.01 4.46 17.55
N LEU A 165 -3.49 4.05 16.37
CA LEU A 165 -4.62 3.14 16.23
C LEU A 165 -4.42 1.79 16.92
N ILE A 166 -3.21 1.21 16.83
CA ILE A 166 -2.87 -0.06 17.49
C ILE A 166 -2.81 0.08 19.02
N VAL A 167 -2.37 1.24 19.51
CA VAL A 167 -2.21 1.53 20.96
C VAL A 167 -3.53 1.93 21.61
N LEU A 168 -4.45 2.55 20.86
CA LEU A 168 -5.77 2.89 21.38
C LEU A 168 -6.52 1.61 21.77
N PRO A 169 -6.87 1.43 23.07
CA PRO A 169 -7.65 0.27 23.48
C PRO A 169 -9.01 0.33 22.79
N CYS A 170 -9.30 -0.64 21.92
CA CYS A 170 -10.58 -0.77 21.21
C CYS A 170 -11.76 -1.11 22.15
N THR A 171 -11.53 -1.19 23.47
CA THR A 171 -12.54 -1.57 24.46
C THR A 171 -12.58 -0.57 25.62
N THR A 172 -13.79 -0.27 26.08
CA THR A 172 -14.10 0.64 27.20
C THR A 172 -13.62 0.14 28.56
N CYS A 173 -13.05 -1.07 28.64
CA CYS A 173 -12.69 -1.74 29.89
C CYS A 173 -11.70 -0.93 30.76
N THR A 174 -10.78 -0.17 30.16
CA THR A 174 -9.86 0.71 30.90
C THR A 174 -10.59 1.86 31.57
N VAL A 175 -11.54 2.45 30.85
CA VAL A 175 -12.41 3.54 31.32
C VAL A 175 -13.36 3.03 32.42
N GLU A 176 -13.92 1.82 32.27
CA GLU A 176 -14.74 1.16 33.29
C GLU A 176 -13.99 0.87 34.59
N ARG A 177 -12.73 0.41 34.47
CA ARG A 177 -11.86 0.20 35.64
C ARG A 177 -11.60 1.52 36.38
N SER A 178 -11.33 2.60 35.65
CA SER A 178 -11.13 3.94 36.22
C SER A 178 -12.39 4.48 36.89
N PHE A 179 -13.56 4.36 36.25
CA PHE A 179 -14.84 4.78 36.83
C PHE A 179 -15.25 3.95 38.06
N SER A 180 -14.99 2.64 38.05
CA SER A 180 -15.22 1.77 39.20
C SER A 180 -14.32 2.15 40.39
N SER A 181 -13.05 2.47 40.14
CA SER A 181 -12.15 3.01 41.16
C SER A 181 -12.61 4.39 41.65
N LEU A 182 -13.03 5.28 40.76
CA LEU A 182 -13.55 6.60 41.13
C LEU A 182 -14.80 6.49 42.01
N ARG A 183 -15.73 5.57 41.70
CA ARG A 183 -16.95 5.31 42.47
C ARG A 183 -16.64 4.83 43.90
N ARG A 184 -15.54 4.10 44.10
CA ARG A 184 -15.07 3.68 45.43
C ARG A 184 -14.38 4.81 46.21
N LEU A 185 -13.75 5.75 45.51
CA LEU A 185 -13.04 6.87 46.13
C LEU A 185 -13.96 8.04 46.49
N LYS A 186 -14.94 8.34 45.62
CA LYS A 186 -15.92 9.42 45.78
C LYS A 186 -17.24 8.86 46.30
N THR A 187 -17.26 8.54 47.59
CA THR A 187 -18.47 8.12 48.31
C THR A 187 -19.23 9.31 48.88
N TRP A 188 -20.52 9.12 49.18
CA TRP A 188 -21.38 10.18 49.72
C TRP A 188 -20.84 10.78 51.04
N LEU A 189 -20.25 9.96 51.89
CA LEU A 189 -19.60 10.38 53.14
C LEU A 189 -18.32 11.21 52.92
N ARG A 190 -17.79 11.27 51.69
CA ARG A 190 -16.57 11.99 51.31
C ARG A 190 -16.88 13.13 50.32
N SER A 191 -18.02 13.78 50.48
CA SER A 191 -18.51 14.84 49.59
C SER A 191 -17.66 16.12 49.60
N ALA A 192 -16.96 16.42 50.70
CA ALA A 192 -16.14 17.64 50.86
C ALA A 192 -14.70 17.53 50.29
N MET A 193 -14.39 16.53 49.47
CA MET A 193 -13.03 16.31 48.96
C MET A 193 -12.71 17.24 47.78
N SER A 194 -11.54 17.89 47.81
CA SER A 194 -11.04 18.71 46.69
C SER A 194 -10.69 17.86 45.46
N GLU A 195 -10.73 18.48 44.28
CA GLU A 195 -10.41 17.83 43.00
C GLU A 195 -8.98 17.30 42.95
N ASP A 196 -8.01 18.08 43.44
CA ASP A 196 -6.60 17.66 43.51
C ASP A 196 -6.42 16.38 44.32
N ARG A 197 -7.11 16.28 45.47
CA ARG A 197 -7.04 15.09 46.32
C ARG A 197 -7.75 13.90 45.69
N LEU A 198 -8.87 14.12 45.01
CA LEU A 198 -9.58 13.08 44.27
C LEU A 198 -8.71 12.52 43.16
N ASN A 199 -8.12 13.38 42.33
CA ASN A 199 -7.28 13.00 41.19
C ASN A 199 -6.03 12.25 41.64
N GLY A 200 -5.38 12.73 42.71
CA GLY A 200 -4.22 12.04 43.31
C GLY A 200 -4.59 10.62 43.79
N LEU A 201 -5.69 10.47 44.53
CA LEU A 201 -6.15 9.15 44.99
C LEU A 201 -6.58 8.24 43.84
N ALA A 202 -7.23 8.80 42.81
CA ALA A 202 -7.64 8.06 41.63
C ALA A 202 -6.43 7.48 40.90
N MET A 203 -5.40 8.30 40.65
CA MET A 203 -4.14 7.85 40.04
C MET A 203 -3.46 6.76 40.87
N MET A 204 -3.40 6.93 42.20
CA MET A 204 -2.84 5.91 43.09
C MET A 204 -3.62 4.59 43.06
N SER A 205 -4.96 4.66 42.98
CA SER A 205 -5.81 3.47 42.96
C SER A 205 -5.72 2.69 41.64
N VAL A 206 -5.67 3.39 40.50
CA VAL A 206 -5.58 2.79 39.16
C VAL A 206 -4.19 2.18 38.94
N HIS A 207 -3.14 2.88 39.36
CA HIS A 207 -1.76 2.45 39.20
C HIS A 207 -1.18 1.74 40.45
N ARG A 208 -2.03 1.23 41.34
CA ARG A 208 -1.63 0.56 42.59
C ARG A 208 -0.57 -0.52 42.37
N ALA A 209 -0.65 -1.30 41.29
CA ALA A 209 0.32 -2.35 40.98
C ALA A 209 1.74 -1.78 40.72
N ILE A 210 1.84 -0.64 40.05
CA ILE A 210 3.12 0.03 39.76
C ILE A 210 3.71 0.61 41.05
N ILE A 211 2.86 1.24 41.88
CA ILE A 211 3.27 1.79 43.18
C ILE A 211 3.78 0.69 44.10
N ASN A 212 3.05 -0.43 44.21
CA ASN A 212 3.45 -1.57 45.03
C ASN A 212 4.78 -2.18 44.58
N LYS A 213 5.07 -2.19 43.26
CA LYS A 213 6.34 -2.70 42.74
C LYS A 213 7.53 -1.81 43.12
N ASN A 214 7.32 -0.51 43.22
CA ASN A 214 8.35 0.50 43.52
C ASN A 214 8.11 1.17 44.90
N LEU A 215 7.57 0.42 45.86
CA LEU A 215 7.02 0.97 47.10
C LEU A 215 8.04 1.77 47.91
N ASN A 216 9.26 1.26 48.06
CA ASN A 216 10.30 1.89 48.88
C ASN A 216 10.67 3.28 48.32
N ASN A 217 10.96 3.35 47.02
CA ASN A 217 11.28 4.61 46.34
C ASN A 217 10.10 5.60 46.36
N PHE A 218 8.86 5.09 46.25
CA PHE A 218 7.67 5.94 46.38
C PHE A 218 7.57 6.53 47.80
N ASN A 219 7.74 5.72 48.84
CA ASN A 219 7.68 6.16 50.22
C ASN A 219 8.76 7.21 50.52
N ASP A 220 10.00 6.98 50.09
CA ASP A 220 11.10 7.93 50.30
C ASP A 220 10.81 9.29 49.66
N LYS A 221 10.28 9.29 48.43
CA LYS A 221 9.88 10.53 47.73
C LYS A 221 8.71 11.24 48.40
N VAL A 222 7.76 10.48 48.94
CA VAL A 222 6.63 11.03 49.69
C VAL A 222 7.15 11.69 50.96
N VAL A 223 8.00 11.01 51.74
CA VAL A 223 8.62 11.55 52.95
C VAL A 223 9.42 12.82 52.64
N GLU A 224 10.19 12.83 51.57
CA GLU A 224 10.95 14.01 51.14
C GLU A 224 10.03 15.16 50.69
N SER A 225 8.91 14.87 50.02
CA SER A 225 7.94 15.90 49.62
C SER A 225 7.19 16.49 50.83
N PHE A 226 6.91 15.66 51.84
CA PHE A 226 6.32 16.12 53.10
C PHE A 226 7.32 16.90 53.95
N SER A 227 8.60 16.52 53.99
CA SER A 227 9.64 17.26 54.73
C SER A 227 9.87 18.67 54.18
N LYS A 228 9.65 18.88 52.87
CA LYS A 228 9.69 20.19 52.21
C LYS A 228 8.47 21.07 52.51
N ASN A 229 7.36 20.50 52.98
CA ASN A 229 6.14 21.24 53.31
C ASN A 229 6.12 21.66 54.79
N LEU A 230 6.31 22.95 55.07
CA LEU A 230 6.35 23.54 56.42
C LEU A 230 5.00 23.56 57.17
N ARG A 231 4.00 22.76 56.78
CA ARG A 231 2.70 22.73 57.48
C ARG A 231 2.92 22.19 58.89
N ARG A 232 2.73 23.07 59.88
CA ARG A 232 2.87 22.80 61.32
C ARG A 232 2.01 21.58 61.69
N LEU A 233 2.66 20.51 62.13
CA LEU A 233 2.01 19.50 62.96
C LEU A 233 1.70 20.18 64.30
N CYS A 234 0.47 20.65 64.48
CA CYS A 234 0.00 21.04 65.80
C CYS A 234 -0.18 19.76 66.62
N PHE A 235 0.84 19.40 67.39
CA PHE A 235 0.70 18.44 68.47
C PHE A 235 0.08 19.19 69.65
N ASN A 236 -1.21 18.94 69.90
CA ASN A 236 -1.87 19.26 71.18
C ASN A 236 -1.89 18.01 72.05
#